data_AF-A0A9K3LCB8-F1
#
_entry.id   AF-A0A9K3LCB8-F1
#
_cell.length_a   1.000
_cell.length_b   1.000
_cell.length_c   1.000
_cell.angle_alpha   90.00
_cell.angle_beta   90.00
_cell.angle_gamma   90.00
#
_symmetry.space_group_name_H-M   'P 1'
#
loop_
_entity.id
_entity.type
_entity.pdbx_description
1 polymer ?
#
loop_
_entity_poly.entity_id
_entity_poly.type
_entity_poly.pdbx_seq_one_letter_code
_entity_poly.pdbx_strand_id
1 'polypeptide(L)'
;MGGDFFTNVFALIDNVVELYLAKFIKVFLNYHEIFYNNLNAVLRKALDDNKASIPDWFTANFITYFRTLMVIPTIMLLVAGYTIFPSVMVLLVDFGDFLDGVVARFWIDDKKLKEESSQQQQQQQQGNKSSAATSPSPSPVHSDDESFEVITNGSPQVVPSWVALHMSRTYGGFIDAVCDKAFVVPCWISLFNFVSSERLFLKYTQYLVLWFLILAEVASGCIRFRAYYSSVGVSVPKVEGFDFSTSAVKADHVGKAKQTFEMVGTALFILPWARLIGVALLALAVPLAYESVRRKVNTRVFYVHGKTEKLDHKILKFWMQAKTMGSKLIVGFSDKNTDMILNACAVSCVDEVVAEAPEKLDLMFLEKHAINYCICRTGDPQFVTDEVIQTGRCLEIGEDGVARLFKLKDPAKKE
;
A
#
# COMPACT_ATOMS: atom_id res chain seq x y z
N MET A 1 21.48 3.08 30.27
CA MET A 1 22.60 2.38 29.59
C MET A 1 22.15 1.32 28.58
N GLY A 2 21.02 0.62 28.74
CA GLY A 2 20.56 -0.36 27.73
C GLY A 2 19.94 0.25 26.46
N GLY A 3 19.29 1.42 26.55
CA GLY A 3 18.59 2.04 25.42
C GLY A 3 19.53 2.40 24.25
N ASP A 4 20.67 3.03 24.54
CA ASP A 4 21.61 3.46 23.50
C ASP A 4 22.23 2.29 22.74
N PHE A 5 22.44 1.14 23.41
CA PHE A 5 22.98 -0.06 22.76
C PHE A 5 22.03 -0.59 21.69
N PHE A 6 20.75 -0.78 22.00
CA PHE A 6 19.77 -1.28 21.04
C PHE A 6 19.56 -0.30 19.89
N THR A 7 19.50 1.01 20.18
CA THR A 7 19.39 2.05 19.15
C THR A 7 20.58 2.01 18.19
N ASN A 8 21.80 1.88 18.71
CA ASN A 8 23.01 1.78 17.89
C ASN A 8 23.05 0.49 17.06
N VAL A 9 22.59 -0.64 17.61
CA VAL A 9 22.50 -1.91 16.88
C VAL A 9 21.48 -1.81 15.74
N PHE A 10 20.29 -1.25 15.98
CA PHE A 10 19.30 -1.06 14.93
C PHE A 10 19.79 -0.08 13.86
N ALA A 11 20.44 1.02 14.24
CA ALA A 11 21.05 1.95 13.29
C ALA A 11 22.13 1.26 12.42
N LEU A 12 22.93 0.37 13.00
CA LEU A 12 23.90 -0.42 12.24
C LEU A 12 23.20 -1.38 11.26
N ILE A 13 22.16 -2.09 11.70
CA ILE A 13 21.37 -2.98 10.84
C ILE A 13 20.75 -2.19 9.68
N ASP A 14 20.16 -1.03 9.96
CA ASP A 14 19.58 -0.14 8.96
C ASP A 14 20.61 0.25 7.89
N ASN A 15 21.79 0.70 8.31
CA ASN A 15 22.88 1.07 7.40
C ASN A 15 23.34 -0.11 6.53
N VAL A 16 23.43 -1.32 7.09
CA VAL A 16 23.81 -2.53 6.34
C VAL A 16 22.74 -2.90 5.32
N VAL A 17 21.47 -2.84 5.70
CA VAL A 17 20.33 -3.12 4.81
C VAL A 17 20.26 -2.08 3.69
N GLU A 18 20.46 -0.80 3.99
CA GLU A 18 20.49 0.27 3.00
C GLU A 18 21.64 0.09 2.00
N LEU A 19 22.83 -0.28 2.48
CA LEU A 19 23.96 -0.61 1.60
C LEU A 19 23.66 -1.81 0.71
N TYR A 20 23.04 -2.86 1.27
CA TYR A 20 22.61 -4.06 0.53
C TYR A 20 21.59 -3.72 -0.57
N LEU A 21 20.59 -2.91 -0.25
CA LEU A 21 19.56 -2.45 -1.18
C LEU A 21 20.18 -1.62 -2.32
N ALA A 22 21.04 -0.66 -1.97
CA ALA A 22 21.64 0.27 -2.92
C ALA A 22 22.65 -0.39 -3.87
N LYS A 23 23.43 -1.37 -3.40
CA LYS A 23 24.53 -1.97 -4.16
C LYS A 23 24.15 -3.28 -4.83
N PHE A 24 23.57 -4.23 -4.08
CA PHE A 24 23.35 -5.58 -4.57
C PHE A 24 21.97 -5.72 -5.23
N ILE A 25 20.92 -5.38 -4.49
CA ILE A 25 19.54 -5.59 -4.93
C ILE A 25 19.20 -4.68 -6.11
N LYS A 26 19.71 -3.44 -6.16
CA LYS A 26 19.44 -2.52 -7.28
C LYS A 26 19.73 -3.14 -8.66
N VAL A 27 20.81 -3.91 -8.79
CA VAL A 27 21.15 -4.57 -10.07
C VAL A 27 20.14 -5.67 -10.39
N PHE A 28 19.79 -6.49 -9.38
CA PHE A 28 18.78 -7.53 -9.53
C PHE A 28 17.40 -6.96 -9.90
N LEU A 29 16.98 -5.86 -9.26
CA LEU A 29 15.70 -5.21 -9.49
C LEU A 29 15.51 -4.79 -10.94
N ASN A 30 16.56 -4.32 -11.62
CA ASN A 30 16.48 -3.96 -13.04
C ASN A 30 16.15 -5.18 -13.92
N TYR A 31 16.87 -6.29 -13.73
CA TYR A 31 16.60 -7.52 -14.49
C TYR A 31 15.24 -8.14 -14.13
N HIS A 32 14.90 -8.10 -12.85
CA HIS A 32 13.61 -8.56 -12.34
C HIS A 32 12.47 -7.76 -12.96
N GLU A 33 12.57 -6.44 -13.03
CA GLU A 33 11.57 -5.59 -13.68
C GLU A 33 11.39 -5.93 -15.17
N ILE A 34 12.48 -6.12 -15.92
CA ILE A 34 12.41 -6.53 -17.33
C ILE A 34 11.71 -7.88 -17.47
N PHE A 35 12.07 -8.86 -16.64
CA PHE A 35 11.42 -10.17 -16.62
C PHE A 35 9.92 -10.06 -16.34
N TYR A 36 9.53 -9.27 -15.33
CA TYR A 36 8.14 -9.07 -14.94
C TYR A 36 7.32 -8.37 -16.01
N ASN A 37 7.88 -7.35 -16.67
CA ASN A 37 7.20 -6.64 -17.73
C ASN A 37 6.94 -7.58 -18.92
N ASN A 38 7.91 -8.43 -19.28
CA ASN A 38 7.74 -9.43 -20.32
C ASN A 38 6.71 -10.49 -19.93
N LEU A 39 6.76 -11.01 -18.70
CA LEU A 39 5.80 -11.99 -18.20
C LEU A 39 4.38 -11.42 -18.20
N ASN A 40 4.21 -10.20 -17.68
CA ASN A 40 2.92 -9.49 -17.70
C ASN A 40 2.39 -9.32 -19.12
N ALA A 41 3.24 -8.94 -20.08
CA ALA A 41 2.84 -8.77 -21.48
C ALA A 41 2.38 -10.10 -22.11
N VAL A 42 3.10 -11.19 -21.86
CA VAL A 42 2.72 -12.53 -22.35
C VAL A 42 1.41 -13.01 -21.73
N LEU A 43 1.25 -12.89 -20.41
CA LEU A 43 0.02 -13.29 -19.73
C LEU A 43 -1.16 -12.44 -20.16
N ARG A 44 -0.97 -11.12 -20.31
CA ARG A 44 -2.03 -10.23 -20.75
C ARG A 44 -2.46 -10.56 -22.17
N LYS A 45 -1.51 -10.75 -23.09
CA LYS A 45 -1.80 -11.17 -24.45
C LYS A 45 -2.58 -12.49 -24.47
N ALA A 46 -2.18 -13.47 -23.67
CA ALA A 46 -2.90 -14.75 -23.59
C ALA A 46 -4.35 -14.58 -23.10
N LEU A 47 -4.61 -13.69 -22.14
CA LEU A 47 -5.97 -13.38 -21.69
C LEU A 47 -6.79 -12.67 -22.78
N ASP A 48 -6.19 -11.68 -23.45
CA ASP A 48 -6.86 -10.94 -24.52
C ASP A 48 -7.19 -11.85 -25.72
N ASP A 49 -6.26 -12.72 -26.12
CA ASP A 49 -6.43 -13.69 -27.21
C ASP A 49 -7.55 -14.72 -26.91
N ASN A 50 -7.81 -15.00 -25.62
CA ASN A 50 -8.81 -15.99 -25.17
C ASN A 50 -10.01 -15.35 -24.46
N LYS A 51 -10.22 -14.04 -24.59
CA LYS A 51 -11.23 -13.28 -23.84
C LYS A 51 -12.64 -13.90 -23.87
N ALA A 52 -13.08 -14.39 -25.03
CA ALA A 52 -14.41 -14.99 -25.19
C ALA A 52 -14.58 -16.33 -24.45
N SER A 53 -13.49 -16.99 -24.06
CA SER A 53 -13.50 -18.30 -23.40
C SER A 53 -13.24 -18.21 -21.90
N ILE A 54 -12.89 -17.04 -21.38
CA ILE A 54 -12.63 -16.85 -19.95
C ILE A 54 -13.96 -16.66 -19.22
N PRO A 55 -14.30 -17.51 -18.25
CA PRO A 55 -15.54 -17.37 -17.51
C PRO A 55 -15.46 -16.22 -16.50
N ASP A 56 -16.60 -15.56 -16.24
CA ASP A 56 -16.70 -14.41 -15.32
C ASP A 56 -16.29 -14.74 -13.87
N TRP A 57 -16.32 -16.01 -13.47
CA TRP A 57 -15.87 -16.43 -12.13
C TRP A 57 -14.34 -16.44 -11.99
N PHE A 58 -13.58 -16.42 -13.11
CA PHE A 58 -12.12 -16.40 -13.12
C PHE A 58 -11.60 -15.00 -12.75
N THR A 59 -11.71 -14.68 -11.47
CA THR A 59 -11.35 -13.37 -10.89
C THR A 59 -10.04 -13.46 -10.13
N ALA A 60 -9.44 -12.31 -9.81
CA ALA A 60 -8.25 -12.24 -8.97
C ALA A 60 -8.47 -12.93 -7.60
N ASN A 61 -9.62 -12.66 -6.96
CA ASN A 61 -9.98 -13.27 -5.68
C ASN A 61 -10.03 -14.81 -5.76
N PHE A 62 -10.54 -15.38 -6.87
CA PHE A 62 -10.56 -16.83 -7.06
C PHE A 62 -9.13 -17.41 -7.05
N ILE A 63 -8.20 -16.77 -7.76
CA ILE A 63 -6.80 -17.19 -7.83
C ILE A 63 -6.14 -17.08 -6.45
N THR A 64 -6.36 -15.98 -5.73
CA THR A 64 -5.89 -15.78 -4.36
C THR A 64 -6.38 -16.88 -3.41
N TYR A 65 -7.67 -17.22 -3.46
CA TYR A 65 -8.24 -18.29 -2.64
C TYR A 65 -7.67 -19.67 -3.01
N PHE A 66 -7.52 -19.93 -4.31
CA PHE A 66 -6.90 -21.16 -4.79
C PHE A 66 -5.46 -21.30 -4.28
N ARG A 67 -4.64 -20.24 -4.40
CA ARG A 67 -3.28 -20.17 -3.82
C ARG A 67 -3.26 -20.49 -2.34
N THR A 68 -4.18 -19.88 -1.59
CA THR A 68 -4.28 -20.10 -0.14
C THR A 68 -4.61 -21.55 0.16
N LEU A 69 -5.56 -22.15 -0.55
CA LEU A 69 -5.98 -23.54 -0.36
C LEU A 69 -4.85 -24.53 -0.67
N MET A 70 -3.96 -24.20 -1.60
CA MET A 70 -2.80 -25.02 -1.97
C MET A 70 -1.82 -25.25 -0.81
N VAL A 71 -1.90 -24.49 0.29
CA VAL A 71 -1.09 -24.74 1.48
C VAL A 71 -1.34 -26.13 2.06
N ILE A 72 -2.59 -26.61 2.02
CA ILE A 72 -2.99 -27.89 2.60
C ILE A 72 -2.31 -29.06 1.88
N PRO A 73 -2.49 -29.27 0.56
CA PRO A 73 -1.83 -30.36 -0.14
C PRO A 73 -0.30 -30.19 -0.13
N THR A 74 0.22 -28.97 -0.13
CA THR A 74 1.68 -28.73 -0.03
C THR A 74 2.23 -29.26 1.29
N ILE A 75 1.60 -28.92 2.43
CA ILE A 75 2.03 -29.40 3.75
C ILE A 75 1.85 -30.92 3.86
N MET A 76 0.73 -31.48 3.39
CA MET A 76 0.52 -32.93 3.42
C MET A 76 1.60 -33.70 2.64
N LEU A 77 1.98 -33.20 1.46
CA LEU A 77 3.04 -33.80 0.65
C LEU A 77 4.42 -33.66 1.32
N LEU A 78 4.71 -32.51 1.94
CA LEU A 78 5.92 -32.34 2.73
C LEU A 78 5.95 -33.37 3.85
N VAL A 79 4.91 -33.47 4.68
CA VAL A 79 4.81 -34.44 5.80
C VAL A 79 4.98 -35.88 5.32
N ALA A 80 4.48 -36.22 4.13
CA ALA A 80 4.65 -37.54 3.52
C ALA A 80 6.07 -37.79 2.94
N GLY A 81 6.97 -36.81 3.03
CA GLY A 81 8.37 -36.93 2.59
C GLY A 81 8.60 -36.64 1.11
N TYR A 82 7.59 -36.18 0.36
CA TYR A 82 7.77 -35.76 -1.02
C TYR A 82 8.49 -34.42 -1.07
N THR A 83 9.37 -34.24 -2.06
CA THR A 83 10.16 -33.01 -2.21
C THR A 83 9.88 -32.29 -3.54
N ILE A 84 9.72 -33.02 -4.64
CA ILE A 84 9.52 -32.44 -5.97
C ILE A 84 8.15 -31.76 -6.09
N PHE A 85 7.07 -32.48 -5.81
CA PHE A 85 5.71 -31.92 -5.91
C PHE A 85 5.48 -30.68 -5.05
N PRO A 86 5.80 -30.67 -3.74
CA PRO A 86 5.62 -29.45 -2.94
C PRO A 86 6.51 -28.30 -3.42
N SER A 87 7.73 -28.56 -3.92
CA SER A 87 8.56 -27.52 -4.55
C SER A 87 7.87 -26.90 -5.77
N VAL A 88 7.25 -27.71 -6.64
CA VAL A 88 6.49 -27.20 -7.80
C VAL A 88 5.25 -26.43 -7.36
N MET A 89 4.55 -26.90 -6.31
CA MET A 89 3.38 -26.20 -5.78
C MET A 89 3.72 -24.82 -5.23
N VAL A 90 4.85 -24.67 -4.53
CA VAL A 90 5.34 -23.36 -4.08
C VAL A 90 5.57 -22.42 -5.28
N LEU A 91 6.22 -22.90 -6.36
CA LEU A 91 6.41 -22.07 -7.56
C LEU A 91 5.09 -21.75 -8.28
N LEU A 92 4.13 -22.67 -8.30
CA LEU A 92 2.81 -22.44 -8.86
C LEU A 92 2.05 -21.37 -8.05
N VAL A 93 2.21 -21.38 -6.74
CA VAL A 93 1.63 -20.37 -5.84
C VAL A 93 2.26 -19.00 -6.10
N ASP A 94 3.57 -18.92 -6.30
CA ASP A 94 4.22 -17.66 -6.70
C ASP A 94 3.71 -17.16 -8.07
N PHE A 95 3.60 -18.07 -9.04
CA PHE A 95 3.05 -17.72 -10.35
C PHE A 95 1.60 -17.22 -10.26
N GLY A 96 0.79 -17.82 -9.38
CA GLY A 96 -0.59 -17.38 -9.14
C GLY A 96 -0.69 -15.95 -8.61
N ASP A 97 0.33 -15.46 -7.88
CA ASP A 97 0.44 -14.06 -7.42
C ASP A 97 0.76 -13.07 -8.53
N PHE A 98 1.44 -13.52 -9.57
CA PHE A 98 1.55 -12.68 -10.77
C PHE A 98 0.27 -12.70 -11.58
N LEU A 99 -0.37 -13.87 -11.68
CA LEU A 99 -1.56 -14.05 -12.49
C LEU A 99 -2.75 -13.27 -11.95
N ASP A 100 -3.00 -13.25 -10.64
CA ASP A 100 -4.15 -12.54 -10.07
C ASP A 100 -4.08 -11.02 -10.32
N GLY A 101 -2.90 -10.41 -10.23
CA GLY A 101 -2.68 -9.00 -10.53
C GLY A 101 -2.86 -8.67 -12.02
N VAL A 102 -2.52 -9.59 -12.93
CA VAL A 102 -2.81 -9.44 -14.36
C VAL A 102 -4.32 -9.57 -14.62
N VAL A 103 -4.98 -10.57 -14.02
CA VAL A 103 -6.42 -10.83 -14.15
C VAL A 103 -7.24 -9.68 -13.56
N ALA A 104 -6.83 -9.10 -12.43
CA ALA A 104 -7.47 -7.92 -11.85
C ALA A 104 -7.50 -6.75 -12.84
N ARG A 105 -6.37 -6.44 -13.48
CA ARG A 105 -6.26 -5.37 -14.49
C ARG A 105 -7.08 -5.68 -15.74
N PHE A 106 -7.06 -6.94 -16.20
CA PHE A 106 -7.86 -7.40 -17.32
C PHE A 106 -9.35 -7.12 -17.13
N TRP A 107 -9.92 -7.47 -15.97
CA TRP A 107 -11.33 -7.21 -15.69
C TRP A 107 -11.67 -5.74 -15.49
N ILE A 108 -10.75 -4.94 -14.94
CA ILE A 108 -10.92 -3.49 -14.83
C ILE A 108 -11.02 -2.86 -16.23
N ASP A 109 -10.13 -3.23 -17.14
CA ASP A 109 -10.13 -2.70 -18.51
C ASP A 109 -11.38 -3.16 -19.28
N ASP A 110 -11.78 -4.43 -19.13
CA ASP A 110 -13.01 -4.95 -19.75
C ASP A 110 -14.25 -4.20 -19.28
N LYS A 111 -14.34 -3.91 -17.98
CA LYS A 111 -15.46 -3.16 -17.42
C LYS A 111 -15.52 -1.73 -17.98
N LYS A 112 -14.37 -1.05 -18.08
CA LYS A 112 -14.27 0.29 -18.68
C LYS A 112 -14.74 0.30 -20.14
N LEU A 113 -14.29 -0.66 -20.94
CA LEU A 113 -14.71 -0.79 -22.34
C LEU A 113 -16.22 -1.02 -22.49
N LYS A 114 -16.82 -1.82 -21.59
CA LYS A 114 -18.27 -2.04 -21.56
C LYS A 114 -19.04 -0.78 -21.18
N GLU A 115 -18.54 -0.02 -20.21
CA GLU A 115 -19.14 1.26 -19.78
C GLU A 115 -19.08 2.29 -20.92
N GLU A 116 -17.93 2.44 -21.58
CA GLU A 116 -17.75 3.34 -22.73
C GLU A 116 -18.66 2.97 -23.91
N SER A 117 -18.75 1.67 -24.23
CA SER A 117 -19.65 1.17 -25.28
C SER A 117 -21.12 1.44 -24.96
N SER A 118 -21.51 1.30 -23.68
CA SER A 118 -22.89 1.56 -23.24
C SER A 118 -23.23 3.05 -23.31
N GLN A 119 -22.30 3.92 -22.92
CA GLN A 119 -22.49 5.37 -23.01
C GLN A 119 -22.62 5.84 -24.46
N GLN A 120 -21.80 5.31 -25.38
CA GLN A 120 -21.89 5.62 -26.81
C GLN A 120 -23.23 5.19 -27.41
N GLN A 121 -23.75 4.01 -27.03
CA GLN A 121 -25.08 3.55 -27.48
C GLN A 121 -26.20 4.45 -26.95
N GLN A 122 -26.12 4.91 -25.69
CA GLN A 122 -27.09 5.85 -25.13
C GLN A 122 -27.05 7.21 -25.83
N GLN A 123 -25.86 7.74 -26.13
CA GLN A 123 -25.71 8.98 -26.90
C GLN A 123 -26.26 8.86 -28.32
N GLN A 124 -26.05 7.72 -29.00
CA GLN A 124 -26.63 7.48 -30.33
C GLN A 124 -28.17 7.36 -30.28
N GLN A 125 -28.74 6.74 -29.25
CA GLN A 125 -30.19 6.65 -29.09
C GLN A 125 -30.84 8.00 -28.71
N GLN A 126 -30.13 8.86 -27.97
CA GLN A 126 -30.58 10.22 -27.65
C GLN A 126 -30.43 11.19 -28.82
N GLY A 127 -29.40 11.01 -29.66
CA GLY A 127 -29.21 11.75 -30.91
C GLY A 127 -30.35 11.57 -31.92
N ASN A 128 -31.05 10.43 -31.88
CA ASN A 128 -32.24 10.19 -32.71
C ASN A 128 -33.58 10.63 -32.07
N LYS A 129 -33.59 11.08 -30.80
CA LYS A 129 -34.79 11.55 -30.09
C LYS A 129 -34.83 13.07 -29.86
N SER A 130 -33.83 13.81 -30.31
CA SER A 130 -33.73 15.27 -30.14
C SER A 130 -34.39 16.03 -31.31
N SER A 131 -35.72 15.92 -31.37
CA SER A 131 -36.60 16.94 -31.96
C SER A 131 -37.82 17.23 -31.07
N ALA A 132 -37.69 17.09 -29.75
CA ALA A 132 -38.57 17.73 -28.78
C ALA A 132 -37.81 18.01 -27.46
N ALA A 133 -37.93 19.24 -26.99
CA ALA A 133 -37.11 19.87 -25.97
C ALA A 133 -37.29 19.29 -24.55
N THR A 134 -36.18 18.94 -23.89
CA THR A 134 -35.97 19.14 -22.44
C THR A 134 -34.48 18.90 -22.12
N SER A 135 -33.89 19.82 -21.36
CA SER A 135 -32.48 19.87 -20.97
C SER A 135 -32.06 18.67 -20.12
N PRO A 136 -31.03 17.90 -20.50
CA PRO A 136 -30.54 16.80 -19.68
C PRO A 136 -29.55 17.29 -18.63
N SER A 137 -29.77 16.85 -17.39
CA SER A 137 -28.82 16.95 -16.29
C SER A 137 -27.55 16.14 -16.61
N PRO A 138 -26.35 16.63 -16.25
CA PRO A 138 -25.11 15.89 -16.51
C PRO A 138 -25.11 14.58 -15.72
N SER A 139 -24.80 13.49 -16.42
CA SER A 139 -24.54 12.19 -15.78
C SER A 139 -23.11 12.19 -15.22
N PRO A 140 -22.82 11.49 -14.10
CA PRO A 140 -21.51 11.52 -13.49
C PRO A 140 -20.50 10.78 -14.38
N VAL A 141 -19.50 11.51 -14.87
CA VAL A 141 -18.39 10.98 -15.68
C VAL A 141 -17.13 10.99 -14.80
N HIS A 142 -16.93 9.93 -14.02
CA HIS A 142 -15.61 9.37 -13.64
C HIS A 142 -15.79 8.35 -12.52
N SER A 143 -15.39 7.10 -12.77
CA SER A 143 -15.43 6.01 -11.79
C SER A 143 -14.41 6.13 -10.64
N ASP A 144 -13.58 7.19 -10.66
CA ASP A 144 -12.65 7.58 -9.60
C ASP A 144 -13.06 8.88 -8.89
N ASP A 145 -14.17 9.50 -9.29
CA ASP A 145 -14.60 10.76 -8.69
C ASP A 145 -15.16 10.47 -7.30
N GLU A 146 -14.34 10.72 -6.27
CA GLU A 146 -14.73 10.64 -4.86
C GLU A 146 -15.70 11.77 -4.44
N SER A 147 -16.37 12.38 -5.41
CA SER A 147 -17.42 13.37 -5.23
C SER A 147 -18.70 12.62 -4.81
N PHE A 148 -18.96 12.60 -3.51
CA PHE A 148 -20.23 12.14 -2.96
C PHE A 148 -21.31 13.18 -3.30
N GLU A 149 -21.94 13.05 -4.46
CA GLU A 149 -23.19 13.74 -4.69
C GLU A 149 -24.33 12.97 -4.01
N VAL A 150 -24.75 13.48 -2.85
CA VAL A 150 -25.94 12.97 -2.17
C VAL A 150 -27.16 13.51 -2.92
N ILE A 151 -27.74 12.69 -3.79
CA ILE A 151 -28.96 13.05 -4.51
C ILE A 151 -30.17 12.89 -3.58
N THR A 152 -30.68 14.01 -3.06
CA THR A 152 -31.86 14.01 -2.19
C THR A 152 -33.15 13.99 -3.01
N ASN A 153 -33.83 12.85 -3.08
CA ASN A 153 -35.10 12.69 -3.81
C ASN A 153 -36.35 12.91 -2.92
N GLY A 154 -36.18 13.48 -1.72
CA GLY A 154 -37.28 13.67 -0.76
C GLY A 154 -37.73 12.40 -0.01
N SER A 155 -37.06 11.27 -0.21
CA SER A 155 -37.26 10.03 0.56
C SER A 155 -36.03 9.72 1.43
N PRO A 156 -36.21 9.06 2.60
CA PRO A 156 -35.09 8.59 3.41
C PRO A 156 -34.23 7.61 2.60
N GLN A 157 -32.92 7.88 2.50
CA GLN A 157 -31.95 7.03 1.83
C GLN A 157 -30.82 6.66 2.79
N VAL A 158 -30.34 5.42 2.69
CA VAL A 158 -29.17 4.94 3.42
C VAL A 158 -27.94 5.20 2.56
N VAL A 159 -27.08 6.12 3.01
CA VAL A 159 -25.80 6.40 2.34
C VAL A 159 -24.69 5.75 3.16
N PRO A 160 -23.87 4.86 2.57
CA PRO A 160 -22.76 4.26 3.28
C PRO A 160 -21.70 5.30 3.65
N SER A 161 -21.04 5.12 4.80
CA SER A 161 -19.94 5.99 5.21
C SER A 161 -18.71 5.82 4.31
N TRP A 162 -17.81 6.81 4.31
CA TRP A 162 -16.52 6.75 3.63
C TRP A 162 -15.71 5.51 4.04
N VAL A 163 -15.69 5.20 5.33
CA VAL A 163 -15.04 4.00 5.87
C VAL A 163 -15.62 2.73 5.26
N ALA A 164 -16.94 2.56 5.26
CA ALA A 164 -17.59 1.36 4.73
C ALA A 164 -17.29 1.16 3.24
N LEU A 165 -17.35 2.23 2.45
CA LEU A 165 -17.04 2.18 1.02
C LEU A 165 -15.56 1.90 0.76
N HIS A 166 -14.66 2.55 1.48
CA HIS A 166 -13.22 2.32 1.35
C HIS A 166 -12.83 0.90 1.72
N MET A 167 -13.35 0.37 2.83
CA MET A 167 -13.12 -1.03 3.23
C MET A 167 -13.62 -1.98 2.15
N SER A 168 -14.84 -1.79 1.63
CA SER A 168 -15.37 -2.62 0.55
C SER A 168 -14.49 -2.59 -0.70
N ARG A 169 -13.97 -1.42 -1.09
CA ARG A 169 -13.07 -1.25 -2.25
C ARG A 169 -11.71 -1.89 -2.06
N THR A 170 -11.15 -1.79 -0.86
CA THR A 170 -9.79 -2.27 -0.54
C THR A 170 -9.73 -3.70 -0.03
N TYR A 171 -10.89 -4.31 0.25
CA TYR A 171 -11.01 -5.66 0.80
C TYR A 171 -10.26 -6.71 -0.02
N GLY A 172 -10.38 -6.69 -1.35
CA GLY A 172 -9.70 -7.66 -2.22
C GLY A 172 -8.17 -7.59 -2.06
N GLY A 173 -7.60 -6.38 -2.08
CA GLY A 173 -6.16 -6.18 -1.86
C GLY A 173 -5.72 -6.53 -0.43
N PHE A 174 -6.57 -6.31 0.56
CA PHE A 174 -6.33 -6.76 1.94
C PHE A 174 -6.29 -8.29 2.06
N ILE A 175 -7.28 -8.98 1.48
CA ILE A 175 -7.36 -10.45 1.51
C ILE A 175 -6.16 -11.07 0.81
N ASP A 176 -5.83 -10.61 -0.39
CA ASP A 176 -4.62 -11.07 -1.12
C ASP A 176 -3.36 -10.92 -0.26
N ALA A 177 -3.18 -9.72 0.30
CA ALA A 177 -2.07 -9.40 1.18
C ALA A 177 -1.97 -10.26 2.45
N VAL A 178 -3.07 -10.84 2.95
CA VAL A 178 -3.12 -11.75 4.10
C VAL A 178 -2.95 -13.21 3.67
N CYS A 179 -3.60 -13.60 2.58
CA CYS A 179 -3.58 -14.94 1.98
C CYS A 179 -2.17 -15.39 1.61
N ASP A 180 -1.34 -14.50 1.06
CA ASP A 180 0.10 -14.73 0.87
C ASP A 180 0.79 -15.31 2.12
N LYS A 181 0.47 -14.72 3.29
CA LYS A 181 1.19 -14.96 4.55
C LYS A 181 0.64 -16.25 5.16
N ALA A 182 -0.65 -16.49 4.98
CA ALA A 182 -1.32 -17.73 5.33
C ALA A 182 -0.79 -18.95 4.56
N PHE A 183 -0.22 -18.78 3.36
CA PHE A 183 0.48 -19.86 2.67
C PHE A 183 1.92 -20.04 3.17
N VAL A 184 2.71 -18.97 3.12
CA VAL A 184 4.17 -19.06 3.27
C VAL A 184 4.58 -19.39 4.71
N VAL A 185 3.95 -18.78 5.71
CA VAL A 185 4.32 -18.98 7.12
C VAL A 185 4.12 -20.43 7.58
N PRO A 186 2.94 -21.07 7.37
CA PRO A 186 2.76 -22.48 7.72
C PRO A 186 3.70 -23.43 6.95
N CYS A 187 4.01 -23.10 5.70
CA CYS A 187 4.99 -23.86 4.91
C CYS A 187 6.37 -23.82 5.58
N TRP A 188 6.88 -22.64 5.91
CA TRP A 188 8.17 -22.49 6.59
C TRP A 188 8.22 -23.15 7.97
N ILE A 189 7.15 -23.05 8.75
CA ILE A 189 7.04 -23.76 10.04
C ILE A 189 7.18 -25.27 9.82
N SER A 190 6.52 -25.80 8.79
CA SER A 190 6.60 -27.23 8.45
C SER A 190 8.03 -27.62 8.03
N LEU A 191 8.75 -26.75 7.32
CA LEU A 191 10.14 -26.97 6.88
C LEU A 191 11.14 -27.12 8.02
N PHE A 192 10.84 -26.66 9.24
CA PHE A 192 11.71 -26.91 10.39
C PHE A 192 11.94 -28.41 10.67
N ASN A 193 10.97 -29.26 10.32
CA ASN A 193 11.09 -30.72 10.42
C ASN A 193 11.98 -31.32 9.32
N PHE A 194 12.22 -30.58 8.24
CA PHE A 194 13.01 -31.01 7.07
C PHE A 194 14.44 -30.48 7.08
N VAL A 195 14.80 -29.69 8.09
CA VAL A 195 16.16 -29.22 8.31
C VAL A 195 17.04 -30.41 8.68
N SER A 196 17.64 -31.03 7.67
CA SER A 196 18.66 -32.07 7.81
C SER A 196 19.99 -31.58 7.26
N SER A 197 20.97 -31.46 8.16
CA SER A 197 22.37 -31.23 7.80
C SER A 197 23.26 -31.86 8.85
N GLU A 198 24.28 -32.57 8.41
CA GLU A 198 25.32 -33.13 9.29
C GLU A 198 26.15 -32.01 9.94
N ARG A 199 26.28 -30.87 9.24
CA ARG A 199 27.06 -29.72 9.72
C ARG A 199 26.19 -28.83 10.60
N LEU A 200 26.51 -28.79 11.88
CA LEU A 200 25.81 -28.02 12.90
C LEU A 200 25.62 -26.54 12.51
N PHE A 201 26.65 -25.90 11.94
CA PHE A 201 26.58 -24.52 11.48
C PHE A 201 25.51 -24.30 10.41
N LEU A 202 25.49 -25.12 9.35
CA LEU A 202 24.49 -25.01 8.29
C LEU A 202 23.08 -25.27 8.81
N LYS A 203 22.94 -26.22 9.75
CA LYS A 203 21.67 -26.51 10.43
C LYS A 203 21.14 -25.26 11.15
N TYR A 204 21.98 -24.58 11.95
CA TYR A 204 21.58 -23.36 12.63
C TYR A 204 21.28 -22.20 11.68
N THR A 205 22.05 -22.02 10.61
CA THR A 205 21.78 -20.99 9.60
C THR A 205 20.41 -21.19 8.96
N GLN A 206 20.04 -22.43 8.63
CA GLN A 206 18.71 -22.75 8.09
C GLN A 206 17.58 -22.36 9.05
N TYR A 207 17.72 -22.74 10.33
CA TYR A 207 16.74 -22.37 11.36
C TYR A 207 16.64 -20.86 11.53
N LEU A 208 17.76 -20.14 11.59
CA LEU A 208 17.79 -18.69 11.77
C LEU A 208 17.10 -17.98 10.61
N VAL A 209 17.44 -18.33 9.36
CA VAL A 209 16.84 -17.71 8.17
C VAL A 209 15.33 -17.92 8.16
N LEU A 210 14.85 -19.16 8.33
CA LEU A 210 13.41 -19.44 8.38
C LEU A 210 12.72 -18.71 9.52
N TRP A 211 13.33 -18.66 10.71
CA TRP A 211 12.76 -17.98 11.87
C TRP A 211 12.63 -16.47 11.65
N PHE A 212 13.66 -15.82 11.10
CA PHE A 212 13.59 -14.39 10.77
C PHE A 212 12.51 -14.10 9.72
N LEU A 213 12.41 -14.91 8.67
CA LEU A 213 11.40 -14.74 7.64
C LEU A 213 9.97 -14.95 8.19
N ILE A 214 9.75 -15.97 9.01
CA ILE A 214 8.46 -16.19 9.69
C ILE A 214 8.09 -14.98 10.54
N LEU A 215 9.01 -14.48 11.37
CA LEU A 215 8.74 -13.31 12.21
C LEU A 215 8.44 -12.06 11.39
N ALA A 216 9.20 -11.82 10.32
CA ALA A 216 9.00 -10.66 9.45
C ALA A 216 7.65 -10.72 8.74
N GLU A 217 7.25 -11.88 8.20
CA GLU A 217 5.96 -12.03 7.51
C GLU A 217 4.78 -11.98 8.47
N VAL A 218 4.89 -12.56 9.67
CA VAL A 218 3.86 -12.43 10.71
C VAL A 218 3.71 -10.97 11.14
N ALA A 219 4.82 -10.28 11.40
CA ALA A 219 4.79 -8.85 11.76
C ALA A 219 4.18 -8.00 10.63
N SER A 220 4.59 -8.24 9.39
CA SER A 220 4.04 -7.60 8.20
C SER A 220 2.53 -7.83 8.07
N GLY A 221 2.06 -9.07 8.30
CA GLY A 221 0.65 -9.43 8.33
C GLY A 221 -0.13 -8.70 9.41
N CYS A 222 0.38 -8.65 10.65
CA CYS A 222 -0.23 -7.91 11.75
C CYS A 222 -0.34 -6.41 11.46
N ILE A 223 0.68 -5.80 10.87
CA ILE A 223 0.66 -4.38 10.51
C ILE A 223 -0.39 -4.11 9.44
N ARG A 224 -0.48 -4.97 8.41
CA ARG A 224 -1.50 -4.86 7.36
C ARG A 224 -2.91 -5.01 7.90
N PHE A 225 -3.12 -5.98 8.80
CA PHE A 225 -4.39 -6.18 9.47
C PHE A 225 -4.80 -4.93 10.26
N ARG A 226 -3.88 -4.41 11.10
CA ARG A 226 -4.11 -3.17 11.83
C ARG A 226 -4.44 -2.01 10.88
N ALA A 227 -3.65 -1.81 9.83
CA ALA A 227 -3.82 -0.71 8.88
C ALA A 227 -5.17 -0.75 8.15
N TYR A 228 -5.66 -1.93 7.77
CA TYR A 228 -6.97 -2.09 7.13
C TYR A 228 -8.11 -1.67 8.05
N TYR A 229 -8.11 -2.17 9.29
CA TYR A 229 -9.17 -1.86 10.28
C TYR A 229 -9.03 -0.49 10.93
N SER A 230 -7.85 0.14 10.88
CA SER A 230 -7.63 1.51 11.32
C SER A 230 -7.66 2.53 10.17
N SER A 231 -8.08 2.12 8.96
CA SER A 231 -8.15 3.03 7.81
C SER A 231 -9.21 4.11 8.05
N VAL A 232 -8.90 5.35 7.70
CA VAL A 232 -9.83 6.47 7.89
C VAL A 232 -10.86 6.56 6.76
N GLY A 233 -10.81 5.71 5.73
CA GLY A 233 -11.87 5.62 4.75
C GLY A 233 -11.78 6.57 3.55
N VAL A 234 -10.65 7.25 3.36
CA VAL A 234 -10.37 8.05 2.15
C VAL A 234 -9.14 7.48 1.45
N SER A 235 -9.05 7.62 0.12
CA SER A 235 -7.84 7.21 -0.58
C SER A 235 -6.64 8.08 -0.17
N VAL A 236 -5.44 7.52 -0.27
CA VAL A 236 -4.20 8.27 -0.09
C VAL A 236 -4.06 9.20 -1.31
N PRO A 237 -3.90 10.53 -1.12
CA PRO A 237 -3.58 11.45 -2.21
C PRO A 237 -2.38 10.94 -3.02
N LYS A 238 -2.41 11.10 -4.34
CA LYS A 238 -1.21 10.87 -5.16
C LYS A 238 -0.19 11.93 -4.78
N VAL A 239 1.05 11.55 -4.49
CA VAL A 239 2.08 12.51 -4.11
C VAL A 239 3.11 12.61 -5.22
N GLU A 240 3.30 13.82 -5.76
CA GLU A 240 4.31 14.07 -6.77
C GLU A 240 5.70 14.16 -6.14
N GLY A 241 6.67 13.45 -6.72
CA GLY A 241 8.08 13.49 -6.28
C GLY A 241 8.38 12.65 -5.03
N PHE A 242 7.37 12.14 -4.32
CA PHE A 242 7.55 11.21 -3.22
C PHE A 242 6.71 9.96 -3.40
N ASP A 243 7.30 8.81 -3.11
CA ASP A 243 6.53 7.57 -2.97
C ASP A 243 6.01 7.43 -1.53
N PHE A 244 4.99 8.22 -1.18
CA PHE A 244 4.18 7.93 0.02
C PHE A 244 3.19 6.79 -0.23
N SER A 245 3.11 6.30 -1.48
CA SER A 245 2.33 5.14 -1.89
C SER A 245 2.96 3.80 -1.50
N THR A 246 3.90 3.81 -0.54
CA THR A 246 4.09 2.73 0.44
C THR A 246 2.81 2.49 1.26
N SER A 247 1.65 2.44 0.60
CA SER A 247 0.43 1.88 1.13
C SER A 247 0.81 0.53 1.70
N ALA A 248 0.43 0.27 2.95
CA ALA A 248 0.62 -1.05 3.55
C ALA A 248 0.05 -2.18 2.66
N VAL A 249 -0.84 -1.82 1.73
CA VAL A 249 -1.62 -2.70 0.83
C VAL A 249 -0.93 -2.99 -0.51
N LYS A 250 -0.16 -2.07 -1.12
CA LYS A 250 0.49 -2.29 -2.44
C LYS A 250 1.98 -2.61 -2.30
N ALA A 251 2.44 -3.67 -2.96
CA ALA A 251 3.86 -4.03 -2.98
C ALA A 251 4.65 -3.16 -3.97
N ASP A 252 5.75 -2.57 -3.51
CA ASP A 252 6.77 -1.93 -4.35
C ASP A 252 7.60 -3.00 -5.09
N HIS A 253 8.49 -2.56 -6.00
CA HIS A 253 9.38 -3.48 -6.72
C HIS A 253 10.26 -4.30 -5.76
N VAL A 254 10.63 -3.72 -4.61
CA VAL A 254 11.38 -4.40 -3.55
C VAL A 254 10.55 -5.54 -2.95
N GLY A 255 9.27 -5.32 -2.67
CA GLY A 255 8.34 -6.32 -2.17
C GLY A 255 8.13 -7.49 -3.13
N LYS A 256 8.05 -7.22 -4.43
CA LYS A 256 7.96 -8.28 -5.46
C LYS A 256 9.25 -9.10 -5.55
N ALA A 257 10.40 -8.45 -5.54
CA ALA A 257 11.69 -9.14 -5.54
C ALA A 257 11.88 -10.00 -4.30
N LYS A 258 11.49 -9.48 -3.13
CA LYS A 258 11.46 -10.23 -1.87
C LYS A 258 10.65 -11.51 -2.02
N GLN A 259 9.43 -11.41 -2.54
CA GLN A 259 8.55 -12.56 -2.75
C GLN A 259 9.17 -13.59 -3.71
N THR A 260 9.80 -13.16 -4.80
CA THR A 260 10.53 -14.09 -5.69
C THR A 260 11.64 -14.83 -4.95
N PHE A 261 12.45 -14.14 -4.14
CA PHE A 261 13.50 -14.79 -3.35
C PHE A 261 12.93 -15.76 -2.32
N GLU A 262 11.84 -15.37 -1.64
CA GLU A 262 11.12 -16.20 -0.67
C GLU A 262 10.59 -17.47 -1.35
N MET A 263 9.88 -17.35 -2.45
CA MET A 263 9.19 -18.47 -3.09
C MET A 263 10.15 -19.41 -3.82
N VAL A 264 11.07 -18.86 -4.65
CA VAL A 264 12.09 -19.66 -5.33
C VAL A 264 13.06 -20.27 -4.31
N GLY A 265 13.45 -19.51 -3.30
CA GLY A 265 14.29 -20.00 -2.20
C GLY A 265 13.63 -21.15 -1.45
N THR A 266 12.33 -21.04 -1.14
CA THR A 266 11.55 -22.10 -0.48
C THR A 266 11.45 -23.35 -1.35
N ALA A 267 11.15 -23.20 -2.64
CA ALA A 267 11.07 -24.31 -3.57
C ALA A 267 12.41 -25.08 -3.64
N LEU A 268 13.52 -24.36 -3.82
CA LEU A 268 14.85 -24.99 -3.85
C LEU A 268 15.28 -25.55 -2.49
N PHE A 269 14.85 -24.96 -1.38
CA PHE A 269 15.13 -25.44 -0.03
C PHE A 269 14.55 -26.85 0.21
N ILE A 270 13.33 -27.09 -0.29
CA ILE A 270 12.64 -28.37 -0.19
C ILE A 270 13.42 -29.49 -0.91
N LEU A 271 14.06 -29.18 -2.03
CA LEU A 271 14.83 -30.12 -2.84
C LEU A 271 16.19 -30.40 -2.19
N PRO A 272 16.50 -31.65 -1.77
CA PRO A 272 17.74 -31.95 -1.05
C PRO A 272 19.02 -31.52 -1.78
N TRP A 273 19.06 -31.68 -3.11
CA TRP A 273 20.22 -31.35 -3.95
C TRP A 273 20.37 -29.85 -4.23
N ALA A 274 19.29 -29.06 -4.15
CA ALA A 274 19.31 -27.61 -4.36
C ALA A 274 19.25 -26.82 -3.04
N ARG A 275 19.17 -27.51 -1.90
CA ARG A 275 18.87 -26.90 -0.60
C ARG A 275 19.76 -25.73 -0.24
N LEU A 276 21.07 -25.83 -0.49
CA LEU A 276 22.02 -24.75 -0.19
C LEU A 276 21.75 -23.49 -1.01
N ILE A 277 21.34 -23.64 -2.28
CA ILE A 277 20.92 -22.53 -3.13
C ILE A 277 19.64 -21.91 -2.55
N GLY A 278 18.68 -22.76 -2.15
CA GLY A 278 17.46 -22.32 -1.47
C GLY A 278 17.75 -21.49 -0.22
N VAL A 279 18.64 -21.97 0.66
CA VAL A 279 19.08 -21.24 1.87
C VAL A 279 19.73 -19.91 1.52
N ALA A 280 20.58 -19.87 0.49
CA ALA A 280 21.21 -18.63 0.05
C ALA A 280 20.18 -17.60 -0.44
N LEU A 281 19.20 -18.02 -1.25
CA LEU A 281 18.12 -17.14 -1.71
C LEU A 281 17.23 -16.65 -0.56
N LEU A 282 16.86 -17.54 0.38
CA LEU A 282 16.10 -17.16 1.56
C LEU A 282 16.89 -16.20 2.47
N ALA A 283 18.20 -16.40 2.62
CA ALA A 283 19.05 -15.47 3.36
C ALA A 283 19.11 -14.09 2.70
N LEU A 284 19.13 -14.03 1.36
CA LEU A 284 19.03 -12.78 0.60
C LEU A 284 17.66 -12.10 0.74
N ALA A 285 16.60 -12.85 1.05
CA ALA A 285 15.28 -12.30 1.35
C ALA A 285 15.19 -11.65 2.73
N VAL A 286 16.00 -12.06 3.72
CA VAL A 286 15.91 -11.54 5.10
C VAL A 286 16.04 -10.02 5.19
N PRO A 287 17.07 -9.36 4.59
CA PRO A 287 17.16 -7.90 4.59
C PRO A 287 15.98 -7.21 3.90
N LEU A 288 15.42 -7.83 2.86
CA LEU A 288 14.27 -7.31 2.13
C LEU A 288 12.98 -7.40 2.96
N ALA A 289 12.79 -8.52 3.68
CA ALA A 289 11.68 -8.71 4.61
C ALA A 289 11.78 -7.73 5.78
N TYR A 290 12.98 -7.51 6.33
CA TYR A 290 13.24 -6.49 7.33
C TYR A 290 12.85 -5.08 6.84
N GLU A 291 13.37 -4.66 5.69
CA GLU A 291 13.05 -3.34 5.12
C GLU A 291 11.54 -3.20 4.85
N SER A 292 10.89 -4.27 4.36
CA SER A 292 9.44 -4.32 4.15
C SER A 292 8.65 -4.08 5.44
N VAL A 293 9.11 -4.60 6.59
CA VAL A 293 8.50 -4.34 7.90
C VAL A 293 8.86 -2.95 8.40
N ARG A 294 10.13 -2.55 8.34
CA ARG A 294 10.64 -1.23 8.77
C ARG A 294 9.86 -0.09 8.12
N ARG A 295 9.63 -0.15 6.80
CA ARG A 295 8.83 0.86 6.07
C ARG A 295 7.38 0.96 6.55
N LYS A 296 6.80 -0.15 7.03
CA LYS A 296 5.42 -0.20 7.51
C LYS A 296 5.29 0.19 8.99
N VAL A 297 6.33 -0.01 9.79
CA VAL A 297 6.37 0.37 11.21
C VAL A 297 6.74 1.84 11.39
N ASN A 298 7.62 2.37 10.54
CA ASN A 298 8.10 3.75 10.67
C ASN A 298 6.94 4.74 10.63
N THR A 299 6.73 5.39 11.78
CA THR A 299 5.63 6.32 11.94
C THR A 299 5.97 7.63 11.25
N ARG A 300 5.16 8.01 10.27
CA ARG A 300 5.22 9.35 9.67
C ARG A 300 4.18 10.24 10.35
N VAL A 301 4.67 11.31 10.97
CA VAL A 301 3.88 12.31 11.67
C VAL A 301 3.63 13.48 10.74
N PHE A 302 2.37 13.71 10.43
CA PHE A 302 1.92 14.85 9.63
C PHE A 302 1.29 15.89 10.53
N TYR A 303 1.49 17.15 10.19
CA TYR A 303 0.86 18.28 10.85
C TYR A 303 -0.05 19.02 9.89
N VAL A 304 -1.22 19.40 10.38
CA VAL A 304 -2.16 20.29 9.70
C VAL A 304 -2.49 21.47 10.61
N HIS A 305 -2.53 22.68 10.05
CA HIS A 305 -3.04 23.83 10.78
C HIS A 305 -4.58 23.76 10.86
N GLY A 306 -5.11 23.87 12.07
CA GLY A 306 -6.54 23.74 12.38
C GLY A 306 -7.36 25.00 12.14
N LYS A 307 -6.78 26.06 11.55
CA LYS A 307 -7.49 27.32 11.30
C LYS A 307 -8.66 27.11 10.35
N THR A 308 -9.87 27.15 10.91
CA THR A 308 -11.12 27.07 10.17
C THR A 308 -12.25 27.69 10.99
N GLU A 309 -13.19 28.35 10.32
CA GLU A 309 -14.38 28.94 10.95
C GLU A 309 -15.36 27.86 11.44
N LYS A 310 -15.48 26.75 10.71
CA LYS A 310 -16.40 25.65 11.00
C LYS A 310 -15.79 24.32 10.60
N LEU A 311 -16.07 23.26 11.34
CA LEU A 311 -15.70 21.90 10.93
C LEU A 311 -16.77 21.33 9.98
N ASP A 312 -16.45 21.26 8.69
CA ASP A 312 -17.32 20.71 7.65
C ASP A 312 -16.74 19.43 7.00
N HIS A 313 -17.50 18.81 6.10
CA HIS A 313 -17.06 17.58 5.43
C HIS A 313 -15.80 17.77 4.57
N LYS A 314 -15.53 18.97 4.04
CA LYS A 314 -14.33 19.24 3.25
C LYS A 314 -13.09 19.25 4.14
N ILE A 315 -13.20 19.84 5.33
CA ILE A 315 -12.13 19.85 6.32
C ILE A 315 -11.87 18.45 6.86
N LEU A 316 -12.93 17.71 7.18
CA LEU A 316 -12.81 16.32 7.60
C LEU A 316 -12.15 15.48 6.50
N LYS A 317 -12.58 15.59 5.24
CA LYS A 317 -11.95 14.89 4.11
C LYS A 317 -10.47 15.23 4.00
N PHE A 318 -10.12 16.52 4.08
CA PHE A 318 -8.73 16.97 4.04
C PHE A 318 -7.89 16.40 5.19
N TRP A 319 -8.39 16.39 6.42
CA TRP A 319 -7.68 15.77 7.56
C TRP A 319 -7.55 14.25 7.39
N MET A 320 -8.58 13.59 6.87
CA MET A 320 -8.51 12.16 6.55
C MET A 320 -7.45 11.88 5.47
N GLN A 321 -7.40 12.67 4.40
CA GLN A 321 -6.35 12.60 3.38
C GLN A 321 -4.95 12.87 3.94
N ALA A 322 -4.83 13.84 4.86
CA ALA A 322 -3.58 14.11 5.56
C ALA A 322 -3.13 12.93 6.41
N LYS A 323 -4.06 12.33 7.16
CA LYS A 323 -3.81 11.13 7.97
C LYS A 323 -3.42 9.93 7.12
N THR A 324 -4.02 9.71 5.96
CA THR A 324 -3.72 8.53 5.11
C THR A 324 -2.31 8.56 4.50
N MET A 325 -1.68 9.73 4.38
CA MET A 325 -0.28 9.83 3.94
C MET A 325 0.73 9.39 5.02
N GLY A 326 0.29 9.24 6.27
CA GLY A 326 1.14 8.83 7.38
C GLY A 326 0.46 7.90 8.37
N SER A 327 1.11 7.75 9.52
CA SER A 327 0.60 6.93 10.62
C SER A 327 0.03 7.78 11.74
N LYS A 328 0.38 9.06 11.81
CA LYS A 328 -0.05 10.00 12.84
C LYS A 328 -0.37 11.38 12.25
N LEU A 329 -1.48 11.97 12.64
CA LEU A 329 -1.91 13.31 12.31
C LEU A 329 -1.98 14.15 13.59
N ILE A 330 -1.28 15.29 13.56
CA ILE A 330 -1.33 16.34 14.56
C ILE A 330 -2.09 17.52 13.96
N VAL A 331 -3.08 18.05 14.67
CA VAL A 331 -3.79 19.27 14.27
C VAL A 331 -3.47 20.38 15.25
N GLY A 332 -2.93 21.50 14.78
CA GLY A 332 -2.55 22.62 15.66
C GLY A 332 -3.42 23.86 15.48
N PHE A 333 -3.90 24.42 16.58
CA PHE A 333 -4.76 25.62 16.61
C PHE A 333 -4.01 26.78 17.24
N SER A 334 -3.87 27.90 16.53
CA SER A 334 -3.31 29.15 17.08
C SER A 334 -4.27 29.82 18.05
N ASP A 335 -5.56 29.76 17.74
CA ASP A 335 -6.58 30.47 18.48
C ASP A 335 -7.03 29.66 19.70
N LYS A 336 -7.38 30.33 20.79
CA LYS A 336 -7.88 29.71 22.02
C LYS A 336 -9.35 29.25 21.94
N ASN A 337 -9.81 28.88 20.74
CA ASN A 337 -11.18 28.41 20.54
C ASN A 337 -11.32 26.97 21.05
N THR A 338 -11.72 26.85 22.32
CA THR A 338 -11.85 25.56 23.01
C THR A 338 -12.80 24.60 22.28
N ASP A 339 -13.91 25.09 21.71
CA ASP A 339 -14.89 24.23 21.03
C ASP A 339 -14.29 23.60 19.78
N MET A 340 -13.52 24.35 19.00
CA MET A 340 -12.84 23.81 17.82
C MET A 340 -11.74 22.81 18.17
N ILE A 341 -10.99 23.06 19.25
CA ILE A 341 -9.99 22.13 19.77
C ILE A 341 -10.65 20.81 20.20
N LEU A 342 -11.76 20.89 20.96
CA LEU A 342 -12.50 19.70 21.40
C LEU A 342 -13.16 18.95 20.24
N ASN A 343 -13.71 19.68 19.26
CA ASN A 343 -14.24 19.09 18.05
C ASN A 343 -13.16 18.32 17.28
N ALA A 344 -11.94 18.87 17.17
CA ALA A 344 -10.82 18.18 16.54
C ALA A 344 -10.41 16.91 17.29
N CYS A 345 -10.36 16.97 18.64
CA CYS A 345 -10.12 15.78 19.47
C CYS A 345 -11.18 14.68 19.29
N ALA A 346 -12.40 15.04 18.89
CA ALA A 346 -13.48 14.09 18.62
C ALA A 346 -13.42 13.45 17.22
N VAL A 347 -12.56 13.94 16.33
CA VAL A 347 -12.40 13.38 14.98
C VAL A 347 -11.48 12.16 15.02
N SER A 348 -11.99 11.01 14.56
CA SER A 348 -11.27 9.73 14.63
C SER A 348 -9.95 9.66 13.85
N CYS A 349 -9.73 10.54 12.87
CA CYS A 349 -8.48 10.59 12.11
C CYS A 349 -7.38 11.45 12.76
N VAL A 350 -7.71 12.22 13.80
CA VAL A 350 -6.78 13.10 14.52
C VAL A 350 -6.23 12.36 15.74
N ASP A 351 -4.91 12.19 15.83
CA ASP A 351 -4.28 11.48 16.96
C ASP A 351 -3.86 12.43 18.09
N GLU A 352 -3.51 13.67 17.74
CA GLU A 352 -3.05 14.67 18.71
C GLU A 352 -3.50 16.06 18.27
N VAL A 353 -3.84 16.91 19.24
CA VAL A 353 -4.18 18.30 19.03
C VAL A 353 -3.21 19.18 19.82
N VAL A 354 -2.59 20.14 19.13
CA VAL A 354 -1.75 21.16 19.78
C VAL A 354 -2.58 22.43 19.93
N ALA A 355 -2.97 22.73 21.16
CA ALA A 355 -3.55 24.03 21.49
C ALA A 355 -2.45 25.09 21.54
N GLU A 356 -2.78 26.32 21.16
CA GLU A 356 -1.84 27.46 21.12
C GLU A 356 -0.60 27.18 20.24
N ALA A 357 -0.81 26.51 19.10
CA ALA A 357 0.22 26.30 18.09
C ALA A 357 0.71 27.65 17.53
N PRO A 358 2.00 27.80 17.18
CA PRO A 358 2.51 29.07 16.66
C PRO A 358 1.84 29.39 15.31
N GLU A 359 1.58 30.68 15.07
CA GLU A 359 0.99 31.15 13.80
C GLU A 359 1.85 30.80 12.58
N LYS A 360 3.17 30.76 12.78
CA LYS A 360 4.15 30.31 11.79
C LYS A 360 5.01 29.19 12.38
N LEU A 361 5.00 28.03 11.71
CA LEU A 361 5.81 26.88 12.07
C LEU A 361 7.23 27.04 11.56
N ASP A 362 8.18 26.89 12.46
CA ASP A 362 9.61 26.79 12.17
C ASP A 362 10.10 25.34 12.29
N LEU A 363 11.35 25.10 11.90
CA LEU A 363 11.96 23.77 12.00
C LEU A 363 12.06 23.30 13.45
N MET A 364 12.28 24.21 14.40
CA MET A 364 12.38 23.88 15.83
C MET A 364 11.06 23.29 16.37
N PHE A 365 9.91 23.84 15.98
CA PHE A 365 8.61 23.29 16.32
C PHE A 365 8.42 21.90 15.72
N LEU A 366 8.78 21.71 14.45
CA LEU A 366 8.66 20.40 13.79
C LEU A 366 9.53 19.35 14.48
N GLU A 367 10.79 19.68 14.80
CA GLU A 367 11.71 18.77 15.48
C GLU A 367 11.25 18.42 16.90
N LYS A 368 10.79 19.43 17.66
CA LYS A 368 10.26 19.24 19.01
C LYS A 368 9.09 18.25 19.07
N HIS A 369 8.22 18.28 18.05
CA HIS A 369 7.05 17.39 17.95
C HIS A 369 7.27 16.19 17.04
N ALA A 370 8.51 15.96 16.58
CA ALA A 370 8.88 14.91 15.61
C ALA A 370 7.98 14.90 14.36
N ILE A 371 7.55 16.07 13.90
CA ILE A 371 6.73 16.25 12.70
C ILE A 371 7.63 16.09 11.47
N ASN A 372 7.26 15.17 10.58
CA ASN A 372 8.00 14.93 9.34
C ASN A 372 7.58 15.90 8.24
N TYR A 373 6.27 16.16 8.11
CA TYR A 373 5.72 17.01 7.06
C TYR A 373 4.55 17.85 7.58
N CYS A 374 4.45 19.09 7.09
CA CYS A 374 3.28 19.95 7.21
C CYS A 374 2.45 19.85 5.94
N ILE A 375 1.12 19.81 6.08
CA ILE A 375 0.20 19.75 4.95
C ILE A 375 -0.66 21.01 4.96
N CYS A 376 -0.69 21.71 3.83
CA CYS A 376 -1.54 22.85 3.57
C CYS A 376 -2.56 22.56 2.47
N ARG A 377 -3.61 23.39 2.41
CA ARG A 377 -4.54 23.45 1.29
C ARG A 377 -4.04 24.42 0.24
N THR A 378 -4.56 24.26 -0.98
CA THR A 378 -4.37 25.24 -2.04
C THR A 378 -4.63 26.67 -1.55
N GLY A 379 -3.59 27.51 -1.61
CA GLY A 379 -3.69 28.93 -1.27
C GLY A 379 -3.56 29.29 0.21
N ASP A 380 -3.31 28.33 1.11
CA ASP A 380 -3.06 28.59 2.54
C ASP A 380 -1.70 28.05 3.07
N PRO A 381 -0.56 28.37 2.43
CA PRO A 381 0.77 28.02 2.96
C PRO A 381 1.26 29.00 4.04
N GLN A 382 0.44 29.96 4.46
CA GLN A 382 0.92 31.13 5.23
C GLN A 382 1.41 30.78 6.64
N PHE A 383 1.09 29.58 7.13
CA PHE A 383 1.44 29.11 8.47
C PHE A 383 2.81 28.41 8.55
N VAL A 384 3.56 28.26 7.45
CA VAL A 384 4.92 27.70 7.49
C VAL A 384 5.97 28.76 7.15
N THR A 385 7.13 28.67 7.78
CA THR A 385 8.29 29.51 7.44
C THR A 385 8.99 29.06 6.15
N ASP A 386 9.73 29.96 5.51
CA ASP A 386 10.49 29.66 4.29
C ASP A 386 11.50 28.53 4.49
N GLU A 387 12.06 28.38 5.70
CA GLU A 387 13.00 27.30 6.06
C GLU A 387 12.34 25.91 5.96
N VAL A 388 11.09 25.78 6.43
CA VAL A 388 10.32 24.54 6.32
C VAL A 388 10.02 24.20 4.86
N ILE A 389 9.77 25.21 4.03
CA ILE A 389 9.53 25.02 2.60
C ILE A 389 10.83 24.61 1.89
N GLN A 390 11.95 25.30 2.16
CA GLN A 390 13.26 25.03 1.56
C GLN A 390 13.79 23.63 1.90
N THR A 391 13.46 23.11 3.09
CA THR A 391 13.81 21.74 3.50
C THR A 391 12.90 20.66 2.90
N GLY A 392 11.90 21.04 2.10
CA GLY A 392 10.98 20.11 1.44
C GLY A 392 10.01 19.42 2.41
N ARG A 393 9.71 20.05 3.56
CA ARG A 393 8.81 19.50 4.58
C ARG A 393 7.38 20.07 4.53
N CYS A 394 7.05 20.86 3.50
CA CYS A 394 5.71 21.38 3.29
C CYS A 394 5.08 20.79 2.02
N LEU A 395 3.89 20.20 2.16
CA LEU A 395 3.11 19.60 1.10
C LEU A 395 1.78 20.33 0.94
N GLU A 396 1.36 20.57 -0.29
CA GLU A 396 0.08 21.18 -0.64
C GLU A 396 -0.80 20.12 -1.29
N ILE A 397 -1.99 19.87 -0.74
CA ILE A 397 -3.00 19.03 -1.42
C ILE A 397 -3.81 19.93 -2.35
N GLY A 398 -3.63 19.71 -3.65
CA GLY A 398 -4.39 20.39 -4.69
C GLY A 398 -5.87 20.01 -4.71
N GLU A 399 -6.68 20.81 -5.39
CA GLU A 399 -8.10 20.50 -5.60
C GLU A 399 -8.31 19.22 -6.43
N ASP A 400 -7.30 18.84 -7.21
CA ASP A 400 -7.22 17.59 -7.96
C ASP A 400 -6.91 16.37 -7.08
N GLY A 401 -6.77 16.55 -5.76
CA GLY A 401 -6.46 15.48 -4.82
C GLY A 401 -5.01 14.99 -4.91
N VAL A 402 -4.13 15.75 -5.58
CA VAL A 402 -2.70 15.44 -5.70
C VAL A 402 -1.93 16.29 -4.70
N ALA A 403 -1.13 15.64 -3.85
CA ALA A 403 -0.22 16.31 -2.93
C ALA A 403 1.11 16.63 -3.64
N ARG A 404 1.59 17.86 -3.51
CA ARG A 404 2.82 18.34 -4.15
C ARG A 404 3.71 19.03 -3.12
N LEU A 405 5.02 19.01 -3.35
CA LEU A 405 5.92 19.91 -2.62
C LEU A 405 5.51 21.35 -2.85
N PHE A 406 5.24 22.08 -1.77
CA PHE A 406 4.97 23.50 -1.89
C PHE A 406 6.23 24.21 -2.38
N LYS A 407 6.10 25.01 -3.45
CA LYS A 407 7.19 25.80 -4.01
C LYS A 407 6.89 27.27 -3.79
N LEU A 408 7.86 28.01 -3.23
CA LEU A 408 7.78 29.46 -3.18
C LEU A 408 7.65 29.99 -4.61
N LYS A 409 6.70 30.90 -4.83
CA LYS A 409 6.63 31.62 -6.10
C LYS A 409 7.92 32.41 -6.26
N ASP A 410 8.69 32.08 -7.30
CA ASP A 410 9.92 32.81 -7.62
C ASP A 410 9.59 34.30 -7.73
N PRO A 411 10.15 35.17 -6.86
CA PRO A 411 9.84 36.59 -6.88
C PRO A 411 10.24 37.26 -8.20
N ALA A 412 11.12 36.62 -8.98
CA ALA A 412 11.57 37.06 -10.29
C ALA A 412 10.58 36.81 -11.45
N LYS A 413 9.48 36.07 -11.23
CA LYS A 413 8.40 35.84 -12.21
C LYS A 413 7.11 36.60 -11.86
N LYS A 414 7.24 37.82 -11.35
CA LYS A 414 6.11 38.77 -11.37
C LYS A 414 6.14 39.47 -12.73
N GLU A 415 5.28 39.01 -13.65
CA GLU A 415 4.96 39.72 -14.90
C GLU A 415 4.31 41.08 -14.61
#